data_AF-A0A537WZ64-F1
#
_entry.id   AF-A0A537WZ64-F1
#
_cell.length_a   1.000
_cell.length_b   1.000
_cell.length_c   1.000
_cell.angle_alpha   90.00
_cell.angle_beta   90.00
_cell.angle_gamma   90.00
#
_symmetry.space_group_name_H-M   'P 1'
#
loop_
_entity.id
_entity.type
_entity.pdbx_description
1 polymer ?
#
loop_
_entity_poly.entity_id
_entity_poly.type
_entity_poly.pdbx_seq_one_letter_code
_entity_poly.pdbx_strand_id
1 'polypeptide(L)'
;MRAPEFWHEPPGLAAGLLAPAGAAWDLAARLRRAAARPYRAPLPVLCVGNLVAGGSGKTPVALSLARLFTDRGIAVHVVTR
;
A
#
# COMPACT_ATOMS: atom_id res chain seq x y z
N MET A 1 10.77 -1.38 9.87
CA MET A 1 11.52 -0.97 8.66
C MET A 1 11.42 0.53 8.50
N ARG A 2 12.55 1.24 8.53
CA ARG A 2 12.63 2.69 8.30
C ARG A 2 12.97 2.91 6.82
N ALA A 3 12.28 3.84 6.17
CA ALA A 3 12.62 4.21 4.80
C ALA A 3 13.99 4.94 4.77
N PRO A 4 14.77 4.81 3.69
CA PRO A 4 15.99 5.60 3.51
C PRO A 4 15.68 7.10 3.50
N GLU A 5 16.54 7.91 4.12
CA GLU A 5 16.30 9.36 4.27
C GLU A 5 16.26 10.10 2.93
N PHE A 6 17.07 9.66 1.95
CA PHE A 6 17.11 10.27 0.62
C PHE A 6 15.79 10.19 -0.17
N TRP A 7 14.80 9.40 0.29
CA TRP A 7 13.46 9.36 -0.31
C TRP A 7 12.65 10.64 -0.07
N HIS A 8 13.01 11.42 0.96
CA HIS A 8 12.31 12.65 1.34
C HIS A 8 13.01 13.92 0.84
N GLU A 9 14.21 13.78 0.29
CA GLU A 9 15.03 14.88 -0.23
C GLU A 9 14.84 15.03 -1.75
N PRO A 10 15.15 16.20 -2.34
CA PRO A 10 15.26 16.36 -3.78
C PRO A 10 16.21 15.31 -4.40
N PRO A 11 15.99 14.85 -5.65
CA PRO A 11 16.78 13.78 -6.25
C PRO A 11 18.28 14.09 -6.32
N GLY A 12 19.08 13.42 -5.50
CA GLY A 12 20.54 13.47 -5.50
C GLY A 12 21.20 12.29 -6.20
N LEU A 13 22.53 12.20 -6.12
CA LEU A 13 23.32 11.10 -6.72
C LEU A 13 22.83 9.71 -6.29
N ALA A 14 22.47 9.54 -5.01
CA ALA A 14 21.95 8.27 -4.49
C ALA A 14 20.63 7.86 -5.18
N ALA A 15 19.73 8.82 -5.43
CA ALA A 15 18.49 8.56 -6.17
C ALA A 15 18.76 8.28 -7.65
N GLY A 16 19.69 9.02 -8.27
CA GLY A 16 20.10 8.82 -9.66
C GLY A 16 20.71 7.44 -9.92
N LEU A 17 21.57 6.95 -9.03
CA LEU A 17 22.17 5.62 -9.13
C LEU A 17 21.14 4.48 -9.03
N LEU A 18 20.06 4.70 -8.28
CA LEU A 18 18.96 3.73 -8.13
C LEU A 18 17.85 3.88 -9.18
N ALA A 19 17.87 4.94 -10.00
CA ALA A 19 16.88 5.18 -11.04
C ALA A 19 16.69 4.00 -12.02
N PRO A 20 17.74 3.33 -12.56
CA PRO A 20 17.52 2.20 -13.47
C PRO A 20 16.83 1.02 -12.77
N ALA A 21 17.18 0.74 -11.51
CA ALA A 21 16.51 -0.29 -10.72
C ALA A 21 15.04 0.10 -10.44
N GLY A 22 14.78 1.38 -10.15
CA GLY A 22 13.42 1.91 -9.98
C GLY A 22 12.57 1.78 -11.24
N ALA A 23 13.13 2.07 -12.41
CA ALA A 23 12.44 1.93 -13.70
C ALA A 23 12.12 0.45 -14.01
N ALA A 24 13.07 -0.45 -13.77
CA ALA A 24 12.85 -1.90 -13.91
C ALA A 24 11.73 -2.39 -12.97
N TRP A 25 11.71 -1.91 -11.73
CA TRP A 25 10.66 -2.24 -10.77
C TRP A 25 9.29 -1.71 -11.18
N ASP A 26 9.20 -0.47 -11.68
CA ASP A 26 7.95 0.10 -12.19
C ASP A 26 7.41 -0.69 -13.38
N LEU A 27 8.27 -1.04 -14.33
CA LEU A 27 7.90 -1.89 -15.47
C LEU A 27 7.37 -3.24 -15.00
N ALA A 28 8.09 -3.92 -14.09
CA ALA A 28 7.64 -5.19 -13.53
C ALA A 28 6.29 -5.06 -12.79
N ALA A 29 6.08 -3.97 -12.06
CA ALA A 29 4.82 -3.69 -11.38
C ALA A 29 3.67 -3.45 -12.38
N ARG A 30 3.91 -2.77 -13.50
CA ARG A 30 2.93 -2.57 -14.57
C ARG A 30 2.55 -3.89 -15.22
N LEU A 31 3.53 -4.71 -15.59
CA LEU A 31 3.31 -6.03 -16.19
C LEU A 31 2.53 -6.95 -15.25
N ARG A 32 2.90 -6.97 -13.97
CA ARG A 32 2.16 -7.73 -12.93
C ARG A 32 0.72 -7.28 -12.77
N ARG A 33 0.43 -5.97 -12.85
CA ARG A 33 -0.95 -5.45 -12.83
C ARG A 33 -1.72 -5.83 -14.08
N ALA A 34 -1.09 -5.77 -15.25
CA ALA A 34 -1.72 -6.14 -16.52
C ALA A 34 -2.04 -7.64 -16.61
N ALA A 35 -1.19 -8.49 -16.03
CA ALA A 35 -1.40 -9.94 -15.98
C ALA A 35 -2.30 -10.40 -14.82
N ALA A 36 -2.70 -9.50 -13.91
CA ALA A 36 -3.51 -9.87 -12.76
C ALA A 36 -4.91 -10.32 -13.19
N ARG A 37 -5.43 -11.36 -12.53
CA ARG A 37 -6.83 -11.79 -12.64
C ARG A 37 -7.58 -11.34 -11.38
N PRO A 38 -8.36 -10.25 -11.43
CA PRO A 38 -9.01 -9.71 -10.23
C PRO A 38 -10.05 -10.69 -9.67
N TYR A 39 -9.99 -10.92 -8.36
CA TYR A 39 -11.05 -11.61 -7.64
C TYR A 39 -12.16 -10.63 -7.29
N ARG A 40 -13.42 -11.01 -7.51
CA ARG A 40 -14.59 -10.27 -7.05
C ARG A 40 -15.17 -10.99 -5.83
N ALA A 41 -15.02 -10.38 -4.67
CA ALA A 41 -15.62 -10.89 -3.44
C ALA A 41 -17.15 -10.78 -3.51
N PRO A 42 -17.90 -11.73 -2.90
CA PRO A 42 -19.35 -11.67 -2.79
C PRO A 42 -19.84 -10.59 -1.80
N LEU A 43 -18.93 -10.02 -1.02
CA LEU A 43 -19.19 -8.98 -0.02
C LEU A 43 -18.34 -7.73 -0.31
N PRO A 44 -18.74 -6.55 0.18
CA PRO A 44 -17.92 -5.34 0.09
C PRO A 44 -16.56 -5.54 0.77
N VAL A 45 -15.48 -5.15 0.07
CA VAL A 45 -14.10 -5.22 0.59
C VAL A 45 -13.50 -3.82 0.58
N LEU A 46 -12.98 -3.39 1.72
CA LEU A 46 -12.25 -2.14 1.87
C LEU A 46 -10.75 -2.44 2.07
N CYS A 47 -9.93 -2.05 1.10
CA CYS A 47 -8.48 -2.23 1.16
C CYS A 47 -7.79 -1.01 1.79
N VAL A 48 -7.14 -1.19 2.95
CA VAL A 48 -6.34 -0.14 3.60
C VAL A 48 -4.86 -0.39 3.31
N GLY A 49 -4.28 0.42 2.41
CA GLY A 49 -2.91 0.29 1.94
C GLY A 49 -2.12 1.60 2.02
N ASN A 50 -0.87 1.56 1.56
CA ASN A 50 -0.01 2.73 1.43
C ASN A 50 0.93 2.59 0.23
N LEU A 51 1.40 3.72 -0.29
CA LEU A 51 2.32 3.77 -1.43
C LEU A 51 3.79 3.63 -1.02
N VAL A 52 4.14 4.05 0.20
CA VAL A 52 5.53 4.04 0.69
C VAL A 52 5.78 2.90 1.69
N ALA A 53 7.02 2.41 1.70
CA ALA A 53 7.50 1.53 2.76
C ALA A 53 7.67 2.31 4.07
N GLY A 54 7.29 1.71 5.20
CA GLY A 54 7.39 2.34 6.53
C GLY A 54 6.04 2.51 7.24
N GLY A 55 6.11 3.17 8.41
CA GLY A 55 4.96 3.48 9.24
C GLY A 55 4.14 4.62 8.62
N SER A 56 2.99 4.28 8.04
CA SER A 56 2.15 5.23 7.31
C SER A 56 0.71 5.30 7.85
N GLY A 57 0.50 4.87 9.10
CA GLY A 57 -0.81 4.91 9.74
C GLY A 57 -1.86 3.90 9.22
N LYS A 58 -1.50 2.93 8.35
CA LYS A 58 -2.44 1.91 7.84
C LYS A 58 -3.22 1.20 8.95
N THR A 59 -2.54 0.80 10.02
CA THR A 59 -3.16 0.07 11.13
C THR A 59 -4.11 0.95 11.94
N PRO A 60 -3.73 2.16 12.41
CA PRO A 60 -4.68 3.09 13.01
C PRO A 60 -5.90 3.39 12.13
N VAL A 61 -5.71 3.55 10.81
CA VAL A 61 -6.80 3.81 9.86
C VAL A 61 -7.72 2.59 9.71
N ALA A 62 -7.17 1.38 9.59
CA ALA A 62 -7.97 0.17 9.52
C ALA A 62 -8.81 -0.04 10.79
N LEU A 63 -8.25 0.25 11.96
CA LEU A 63 -8.95 0.16 13.24
C LEU A 63 -10.03 1.23 13.39
N SER A 64 -9.78 2.47 12.96
CA SER A 64 -10.80 3.53 13.01
C SER A 64 -11.97 3.23 12.08
N LEU A 65 -11.70 2.69 10.89
CA LEU A 65 -12.74 2.24 9.95
C LEU A 65 -13.54 1.07 10.53
N ALA A 66 -12.88 0.08 11.12
CA ALA A 66 -13.58 -1.05 11.73
C ALA A 66 -14.52 -0.58 12.85
N ARG A 67 -14.04 0.29 13.75
CA ARG A 67 -14.87 0.90 14.81
C ARG A 67 -16.06 1.66 14.22
N LEU A 68 -15.82 2.52 13.24
CA LEU A 68 -16.85 3.32 12.59
C LEU A 68 -18.01 2.47 12.02
N PHE A 69 -17.70 1.31 11.45
CA PHE A 69 -18.73 0.40 10.91
C PHE A 69 -19.40 -0.42 12.02
N THR A 70 -18.64 -0.90 13.00
CA THR A 70 -19.21 -1.61 14.17
C THR A 70 -20.16 -0.73 14.97
N ASP A 71 -19.82 0.55 15.17
CA ASP A 71 -20.68 1.53 15.87
C ASP A 71 -22.00 1.79 15.10
N ARG A 72 -22.05 1.47 13.81
CA ARG A 72 -23.25 1.52 12.97
C ARG A 72 -23.96 0.17 12.86
N GLY A 73 -23.57 -0.83 13.65
CA GLY A 73 -24.16 -2.17 13.62
C GLY A 73 -23.76 -3.01 12.41
N ILE A 74 -22.75 -2.62 11.64
CA ILE A 74 -22.26 -3.37 10.49
C ILE A 74 -21.18 -4.35 10.96
N ALA A 75 -21.37 -5.64 10.66
CA ALA A 75 -20.39 -6.68 10.95
C ALA A 75 -19.13 -6.48 10.09
N VAL A 76 -17.96 -6.40 10.74
CA VAL A 76 -16.66 -6.19 10.08
C VAL A 76 -15.74 -7.38 10.37
N HIS A 77 -15.00 -7.81 9.36
CA HIS A 77 -13.90 -8.75 9.52
C HIS A 77 -12.60 -8.14 8.96
N VAL A 78 -11.50 -8.25 9.71
CA VAL A 78 -10.20 -7.72 9.31
C VAL A 78 -9.32 -8.86 8.80
N VAL A 79 -8.88 -8.75 7.55
CA VAL A 79 -7.92 -9.67 6.94
C VAL A 79 -6.53 -9.02 6.94
N THR A 80 -5.57 -9.65 7.61
CA THR A 80 -4.15 -9.23 7.63
C THR A 80 -3.28 -10.27 6.95
N ARG A 81 -2.11 -9.83 6.46
CA ARG A 81 -1.02 -10.71 6.01
C ARG A 81 -0.10 -11.05 7.17
#